data_AF-A0A0F9TSN1-F1
#
_entry.id   AF-A0A0F9TSN1-F1
#
_cell.length_a   1.000
_cell.length_b   1.000
_cell.length_c   1.000
_cell.angle_alpha   90.00
_cell.angle_beta   90.00
_cell.angle_gamma   90.00
#
_symmetry.space_group_name_H-M   'P 1'
#
loop_
_entity.id
_entity.type
_entity.pdbx_description
1 polymer ?
#
loop_
_entity_poly.entity_id
_entity_poly.type
_entity_poly.pdbx_seq_one_letter_code
_entity_poly.pdbx_strand_id
1 'polypeptide(L)'
;MTLRQGIRRGLVRFGLARPKTVIIIAMLAPLDEIVPGAEVWGCNRSYLWQTTDPDIWAAKDAGLIRGNENRQKLDRLFFFDDVEQISGASHPEFAKHAADLDIPVITKMHYPEIPKSVAFPLQEVLEKFRLLPPGLGKLTLNEILTKARVYFTSSIAYMVAQAIYEEFDTIVIHRMQVNPHSMEYLGQKSCQDFWLGMAIGRGIRLMISEDSYLCGPDPWEPGLYGYVNQHAIEAIDWIRGNAVAQVLRIDHKFSWSKDLPPETIMGDGEKDILPELSLKGLVLRSTYNPAIETTEDEKWSASAGQTQPQSSGNTQGA
;
A
#
# COMPACT_ATOMS: atom_id res chain seq x y z
N MET A 1 42.62 -50.10 -18.04
CA MET A 1 42.76 -49.31 -16.80
C MET A 1 41.66 -48.27 -16.82
N THR A 2 40.54 -48.54 -16.13
CA THR A 2 39.25 -47.87 -16.33
C THR A 2 38.93 -47.04 -15.09
N LEU A 3 38.92 -45.71 -15.23
CA LEU A 3 38.58 -44.79 -14.14
C LEU A 3 37.05 -44.67 -14.02
N ARG A 4 36.47 -45.28 -13.00
CA ARG A 4 35.15 -44.90 -12.45
C ARG A 4 35.38 -44.29 -11.07
N GLN A 5 35.39 -42.96 -10.99
CA GLN A 5 35.25 -42.26 -9.71
C GLN A 5 33.84 -41.69 -9.62
N GLY A 6 33.10 -42.20 -8.63
CA GLY A 6 31.73 -41.82 -8.35
C GLY A 6 31.64 -40.42 -7.72
N ILE A 7 30.80 -39.58 -8.31
CA ILE A 7 30.36 -38.32 -7.71
C ILE A 7 29.36 -38.66 -6.61
N ARG A 8 29.79 -38.58 -5.34
CA ARG A 8 28.87 -38.53 -4.20
C ARG A 8 28.28 -37.12 -4.15
N ARG A 9 27.07 -36.94 -4.67
CA ARG A 9 26.27 -35.73 -4.41
C ARG A 9 25.86 -35.73 -2.94
N GLY A 10 26.56 -34.95 -2.13
CA GLY A 10 26.10 -34.63 -0.77
C GLY A 10 24.81 -33.82 -0.87
N LEU A 11 23.73 -34.33 -0.29
CA LEU A 11 22.52 -33.54 -0.04
C LEU A 11 22.90 -32.45 0.97
N VAL A 12 23.17 -31.24 0.48
CA VAL A 12 23.17 -30.05 1.33
C VAL A 12 21.72 -29.83 1.75
N ARG A 13 21.41 -30.14 3.01
CA ARG A 13 20.15 -29.71 3.61
C ARG A 13 20.23 -28.19 3.74
N PHE A 14 19.74 -27.47 2.73
CA PHE A 14 19.40 -26.07 2.88
C PHE A 14 18.31 -26.02 3.95
N GLY A 15 18.69 -25.66 5.18
CA GLY A 15 17.73 -25.28 6.19
C GLY A 15 17.06 -24.01 5.70
N LEU A 16 15.93 -24.16 5.00
CA LEU A 16 15.12 -23.03 4.57
C LEU A 16 14.77 -22.26 5.84
N ALA A 17 15.29 -21.04 5.96
CA ALA A 17 14.90 -20.14 7.02
C ALA A 17 13.38 -20.03 7.00
N ARG A 18 12.74 -20.04 8.18
CA ARG A 18 11.29 -19.86 8.25
C ARG A 18 10.95 -18.50 7.62
N PRO A 19 9.87 -18.41 6.82
CA PRO A 19 9.48 -17.16 6.21
C PRO A 19 9.19 -16.12 7.30
N LYS A 20 9.72 -14.92 7.13
CA LYS A 20 9.47 -13.77 8.01
C LYS A 20 8.15 -13.12 7.61
N THR A 21 7.24 -13.00 8.57
CA THR A 21 5.96 -12.32 8.39
C THR A 21 5.89 -11.10 9.29
N VAL A 22 5.39 -9.99 8.76
CA VAL A 22 5.04 -8.81 9.53
C VAL A 22 3.56 -8.48 9.36
N ILE A 23 2.93 -8.11 10.46
CA ILE A 23 1.56 -7.60 10.52
C ILE A 23 1.65 -6.12 10.85
N ILE A 24 1.19 -5.30 9.91
CA ILE A 24 1.08 -3.85 10.05
C ILE A 24 -0.36 -3.52 10.39
N ILE A 25 -0.53 -2.81 11.50
CA ILE A 25 -1.83 -2.46 12.07
C ILE A 25 -1.95 -0.95 12.19
N ALA A 26 -3.12 -0.46 11.78
CA ALA A 26 -3.54 0.91 11.99
C ALA A 26 -4.03 1.12 13.42
N MET A 27 -4.23 2.39 13.79
CA MET A 27 -4.83 2.82 15.06
C MET A 27 -5.98 1.92 15.52
N LEU A 28 -5.89 1.40 16.76
CA LEU A 28 -6.99 0.77 17.52
C LEU A 28 -7.65 -0.50 16.93
N ALA A 29 -7.16 -1.04 15.81
CA ALA A 29 -7.64 -2.30 15.24
C ALA A 29 -7.20 -3.53 16.06
N PRO A 30 -8.06 -4.18 16.87
CA PRO A 30 -7.63 -5.35 17.61
C PRO A 30 -7.19 -6.46 16.65
N LEU A 31 -6.03 -7.05 16.94
CA LEU A 31 -5.64 -8.33 16.37
C LEU A 31 -6.21 -9.41 17.29
N ASP A 32 -7.35 -9.95 16.91
CA ASP A 32 -8.08 -10.95 17.70
C ASP A 32 -7.46 -12.35 17.60
N GLU A 33 -6.52 -12.53 16.65
CA GLU A 33 -5.82 -13.79 16.40
C GLU A 33 -4.30 -13.62 16.53
N ILE A 34 -3.67 -14.48 17.34
CA ILE A 34 -2.20 -14.55 17.39
C ILE A 34 -1.73 -15.26 16.12
N VAL A 35 -0.79 -14.65 15.41
CA VAL A 35 -0.10 -15.27 14.28
C VAL A 35 1.30 -15.68 14.74
N PRO A 36 1.54 -16.98 15.04
CA PRO A 36 2.80 -17.42 15.62
C PRO A 36 4.00 -17.09 14.73
N GLY A 37 4.98 -16.38 15.29
CA GLY A 37 6.21 -16.02 14.59
C GLY A 37 6.11 -14.81 13.66
N ALA A 38 4.95 -14.16 13.56
CA ALA A 38 4.84 -12.87 12.90
C ALA A 38 5.29 -11.74 13.83
N GLU A 39 6.04 -10.77 13.30
CA GLU A 39 6.24 -9.50 13.98
C GLU A 39 4.98 -8.63 13.82
N VAL A 40 4.59 -7.90 14.85
CA VAL A 40 3.46 -6.98 14.84
C VAL A 40 3.95 -5.56 15.01
N TRP A 41 3.74 -4.72 14.00
CA TRP A 41 4.14 -3.33 13.99
C TRP A 41 2.91 -2.44 14.04
N GLY A 42 2.89 -1.53 15.02
CA GLY A 42 1.86 -0.50 15.13
C GLY A 42 2.40 0.88 14.80
N CYS A 43 1.52 1.81 14.45
CA CYS A 43 1.87 3.23 14.35
C CYS A 43 1.02 4.11 15.25
N ASN A 44 1.49 5.34 15.46
CA ASN A 44 0.77 6.43 16.14
C ASN A 44 0.17 5.92 17.47
N ARG A 45 -1.15 5.93 17.63
CA ARG A 45 -1.85 5.59 18.88
C ARG A 45 -1.94 4.10 19.21
N SER A 46 -1.31 3.22 18.42
CA SER A 46 -1.26 1.78 18.73
C SER A 46 -0.53 1.45 20.03
N TYR A 47 0.34 2.34 20.54
CA TYR A 47 0.96 2.17 21.86
C TYR A 47 -0.06 2.04 23.00
N LEU A 48 -1.27 2.60 22.84
CA LEU A 48 -2.36 2.47 23.80
C LEU A 48 -2.83 1.00 23.97
N TRP A 49 -2.38 0.07 23.14
CA TRP A 49 -2.65 -1.36 23.32
C TRP A 49 -1.73 -2.02 24.35
N GLN A 50 -0.58 -1.40 24.59
CA GLN A 50 0.42 -1.93 25.50
C GLN A 50 0.37 -1.29 26.88
N THR A 51 -0.35 -0.17 27.02
CA THR A 51 -0.48 0.48 28.32
C THR A 51 -1.37 -0.32 29.27
N THR A 52 -0.88 -0.46 30.49
CA THR A 52 -1.63 -0.99 31.63
C THR A 52 -2.35 0.11 32.41
N ASP A 53 -2.33 1.35 31.92
CA ASP A 53 -2.92 2.51 32.60
C ASP A 53 -4.45 2.37 32.70
N PRO A 54 -5.01 2.22 33.92
CA PRO A 54 -6.43 2.02 34.14
C PRO A 54 -7.32 3.22 33.71
N ASP A 55 -6.78 4.43 33.61
CA ASP A 55 -7.55 5.61 33.16
C ASP A 55 -7.71 5.63 31.64
N ILE A 56 -6.72 5.11 30.90
CA ILE A 56 -6.87 4.80 29.46
C ILE A 56 -7.86 3.65 29.27
N TRP A 57 -7.96 2.75 30.26
CA TRP A 57 -9.00 1.73 30.29
C TRP A 57 -10.39 2.29 30.63
N ALA A 58 -10.56 3.49 31.17
CA ALA A 58 -11.90 4.09 31.26
C ALA A 58 -12.47 4.43 29.86
N ALA A 59 -11.62 4.76 28.87
CA ALA A 59 -12.03 4.90 27.47
C ALA A 59 -12.35 3.54 26.80
N LYS A 60 -11.83 2.44 27.35
CA LYS A 60 -12.13 1.05 26.97
C LYS A 60 -13.57 0.66 27.38
N ASP A 61 -14.03 1.13 28.55
CA ASP A 61 -15.41 0.93 29.02
C ASP A 61 -16.45 1.72 28.21
N ALA A 62 -16.02 2.79 27.51
CA ALA A 62 -16.82 3.47 26.49
C ALA A 62 -16.89 2.71 25.14
N GLY A 63 -16.27 1.52 25.04
CA GLY A 63 -16.29 0.66 23.86
C GLY A 63 -15.31 1.04 22.75
N LEU A 64 -14.46 2.06 22.95
CA LEU A 64 -13.52 2.56 21.94
C LEU A 64 -12.24 1.74 21.84
N ILE A 65 -11.91 1.00 22.89
CA ILE A 65 -10.81 0.05 22.94
C ILE A 65 -11.45 -1.21 23.52
N ARG A 66 -11.55 -2.32 22.78
CA ARG A 66 -11.80 -3.62 23.44
C ARG A 66 -10.48 -3.99 24.12
N GLY A 67 -10.48 -4.77 25.19
CA GLY A 67 -9.22 -5.31 25.74
C GLY A 67 -9.38 -6.81 25.82
N ASN A 68 -8.41 -7.52 25.27
CA ASN A 68 -8.37 -8.96 25.23
C ASN A 68 -7.00 -9.34 25.80
N GLU A 69 -7.02 -10.17 26.83
CA GLU A 69 -5.86 -10.67 27.56
C GLU A 69 -4.96 -11.55 26.66
N ASN A 70 -5.51 -12.02 25.54
CA ASN A 70 -4.85 -12.86 24.54
C ASN A 70 -4.34 -12.09 23.31
N ARG A 71 -4.03 -10.78 23.44
CA ARG A 71 -3.52 -9.99 22.30
C ARG A 71 -2.07 -10.27 22.02
N GLN A 72 -1.73 -10.30 20.73
CA GLN A 72 -0.34 -10.21 20.31
C GLN A 72 0.21 -8.83 20.67
N LYS A 73 1.37 -8.80 21.36
CA LYS A 73 2.08 -7.56 21.68
C LYS A 73 2.66 -6.97 20.39
N LEU A 74 2.84 -5.64 20.35
CA LEU A 74 3.63 -5.07 19.26
C LEU A 74 5.10 -5.42 19.50
N ASP A 75 5.81 -5.69 18.42
CA ASP A 75 7.26 -5.82 18.40
C ASP A 75 7.94 -4.48 18.11
N ARG A 76 7.25 -3.55 17.40
CA ARG A 76 7.73 -2.20 17.08
C ARG A 76 6.60 -1.19 17.03
N LEU A 77 6.91 0.04 17.41
CA LEU A 77 6.02 1.20 17.26
C LEU A 77 6.63 2.17 16.24
N PHE A 78 5.83 2.70 15.32
CA PHE A 78 6.24 3.69 14.33
C PHE A 78 5.55 5.02 14.58
N PHE A 79 6.32 6.11 14.55
CA PHE A 79 5.84 7.44 14.86
C PHE A 79 6.65 8.50 14.11
N PHE A 80 6.01 9.23 13.18
CA PHE A 80 6.70 10.22 12.33
C PHE A 80 6.19 11.65 12.48
N ASP A 81 5.14 11.84 13.29
CA ASP A 81 4.69 13.16 13.70
C ASP A 81 5.72 13.80 14.66
N ASP A 82 5.59 15.09 14.93
CA ASP A 82 6.40 15.74 15.96
C ASP A 82 5.94 15.32 17.35
N VAL A 83 6.89 14.97 18.23
CA VAL A 83 6.61 14.60 19.63
C VAL A 83 5.83 15.72 20.31
N GLU A 84 6.20 16.98 20.07
CA GLU A 84 5.49 18.16 20.58
C GLU A 84 4.06 18.28 20.04
N GLN A 85 3.85 18.00 18.75
CA GLN A 85 2.53 18.07 18.13
C GLN A 85 1.57 17.05 18.73
N ILE A 86 2.04 15.83 18.98
CA ILE A 86 1.24 14.76 19.58
C ILE A 86 1.04 15.00 21.08
N SER A 87 2.09 15.43 21.77
CA SER A 87 2.06 15.75 23.20
C SER A 87 1.26 17.03 23.51
N GLY A 88 1.04 17.90 22.53
CA GLY A 88 0.24 19.11 22.73
C GLY A 88 -1.27 18.85 22.81
N ALA A 89 -1.88 18.47 21.69
CA ALA A 89 -3.33 18.63 21.51
C ALA A 89 -4.18 17.38 21.82
N SER A 90 -3.59 16.19 21.92
CA SER A 90 -4.38 14.96 22.01
C SER A 90 -3.82 13.90 22.95
N HIS A 91 -2.51 13.89 23.21
CA HIS A 91 -1.87 12.88 24.05
C HIS A 91 -0.70 13.45 24.86
N PRO A 92 -0.94 14.27 25.90
CA PRO A 92 0.12 14.91 26.70
C PRO A 92 1.14 13.94 27.31
N GLU A 93 0.71 12.72 27.60
CA GLU A 93 1.58 11.68 28.14
C GLU A 93 2.21 10.79 27.05
N PHE A 94 2.13 11.15 25.77
CA PHE A 94 2.64 10.32 24.67
C PHE A 94 4.12 9.96 24.85
N ALA A 95 4.98 10.97 25.02
CA ALA A 95 6.42 10.75 25.13
C ALA A 95 6.76 9.83 26.31
N LYS A 96 6.11 10.04 27.45
CA LYS A 96 6.24 9.20 28.64
C LYS A 96 5.80 7.75 28.36
N HIS A 97 4.62 7.55 27.80
CA HIS A 97 4.14 6.22 27.45
C HIS A 97 5.05 5.51 26.44
N ALA A 98 5.55 6.24 25.44
CA ALA A 98 6.48 5.70 24.46
C ALA A 98 7.84 5.35 25.08
N ALA A 99 8.31 6.12 26.06
CA ALA A 99 9.55 5.84 26.79
C ALA A 99 9.46 4.56 27.65
N ASP A 100 8.27 4.28 28.19
CA ASP A 100 8.00 3.12 29.04
C ASP A 100 7.85 1.79 28.25
N LEU A 101 7.65 1.85 26.92
CA LEU A 101 7.52 0.64 26.10
C LEU A 101 8.81 -0.16 26.04
N ASP A 102 8.77 -1.49 26.14
CA ASP A 102 9.94 -2.39 26.00
C ASP A 102 10.30 -2.77 24.56
N ILE A 103 9.87 -1.95 23.61
CA ILE A 103 10.08 -2.18 22.18
C ILE A 103 10.71 -0.98 21.48
N PRO A 104 11.36 -1.16 20.32
CA PRO A 104 11.85 -0.06 19.51
C PRO A 104 10.71 0.86 19.06
N VAL A 105 10.96 2.17 19.17
CA VAL A 105 10.08 3.22 18.66
C VAL A 105 10.73 3.84 17.42
N ILE A 106 10.33 3.42 16.24
CA ILE A 106 10.89 3.89 14.97
C ILE A 106 10.34 5.28 14.65
N THR A 107 11.24 6.24 14.47
CA THR A 107 10.90 7.67 14.32
C THR A 107 11.70 8.36 13.23
N LYS A 108 11.37 9.62 12.90
CA LYS A 108 12.16 10.40 11.92
C LYS A 108 13.59 10.73 12.41
N MET A 109 13.78 10.82 13.72
CA MET A 109 15.06 11.07 14.39
C MET A 109 15.03 10.50 15.81
N HIS A 110 16.18 10.30 16.43
CA HIS A 110 16.24 9.91 17.85
C HIS A 110 15.76 11.06 18.75
N TYR A 111 14.91 10.73 19.72
CA TYR A 111 14.36 11.64 20.73
C TYR A 111 14.91 11.26 22.11
N PRO A 112 15.68 12.13 22.78
CA PRO A 112 16.27 11.82 24.09
C PRO A 112 15.25 11.44 25.17
N GLU A 113 14.05 12.01 25.11
CA GLU A 113 12.93 11.76 26.02
C GLU A 113 12.24 10.41 25.77
N ILE A 114 12.51 9.76 24.63
CA ILE A 114 12.07 8.39 24.31
C ILE A 114 13.34 7.55 24.06
N PRO A 115 13.98 6.99 25.11
CA PRO A 115 15.32 6.38 25.00
C PRO A 115 15.41 5.23 23.98
N LYS A 116 14.31 4.52 23.74
CA LYS A 116 14.20 3.42 22.78
C LYS A 116 13.81 3.89 21.37
N SER A 117 13.79 5.21 21.12
CA SER A 117 13.54 5.75 19.80
C SER A 117 14.73 5.48 18.87
N VAL A 118 14.43 5.00 17.66
CA VAL A 118 15.43 4.67 16.64
C VAL A 118 15.07 5.43 15.38
N ALA A 119 16.02 6.20 14.84
CA ALA A 119 15.83 6.91 13.59
C ALA A 119 15.61 5.89 12.45
N PHE A 120 14.57 6.12 11.65
CA PHE A 120 14.29 5.37 10.44
C PHE A 120 15.47 5.50 9.46
N PRO A 121 15.93 4.39 8.84
CA PRO A 121 17.07 4.40 7.91
C PRO A 121 16.67 4.96 6.54
N LEU A 122 16.23 6.23 6.50
CA LEU A 122 15.64 6.85 5.31
C LEU A 122 16.61 6.84 4.13
N GLN A 123 17.87 7.18 4.38
CA GLN A 123 18.86 7.25 3.31
C GLN A 123 19.12 5.86 2.72
N GLU A 124 19.33 4.85 3.56
CA GLU A 124 19.61 3.48 3.14
C GLU A 124 18.42 2.89 2.36
N VAL A 125 17.20 3.21 2.77
CA VAL A 125 15.96 2.83 2.07
C VAL A 125 15.88 3.49 0.69
N LEU A 126 16.12 4.80 0.60
CA LEU A 126 16.08 5.53 -0.66
C LEU A 126 17.18 5.05 -1.62
N GLU A 127 18.37 4.73 -1.11
CA GLU A 127 19.47 4.15 -1.88
C GLU A 127 19.14 2.74 -2.39
N LYS A 128 18.70 1.84 -1.50
CA LYS A 128 18.34 0.45 -1.84
C LYS A 128 17.30 0.42 -2.97
N PHE A 129 16.40 1.39 -2.98
CA PHE A 129 15.30 1.45 -3.95
C PHE A 129 15.53 2.43 -5.10
N ARG A 130 16.76 2.96 -5.26
CA ARG A 130 17.15 3.87 -6.35
C ARG A 130 16.25 5.10 -6.48
N LEU A 131 15.79 5.62 -5.33
CA LEU A 131 15.01 6.84 -5.22
C LEU A 131 15.88 8.08 -5.02
N LEU A 132 17.19 7.88 -4.80
CA LEU A 132 18.21 8.92 -4.89
C LEU A 132 18.78 9.03 -6.32
N PRO A 133 19.09 10.24 -6.80
CA PRO A 133 19.88 10.40 -8.01
C PRO A 133 21.25 9.71 -7.90
N PRO A 134 21.75 9.09 -8.98
CA PRO A 134 23.04 8.40 -8.95
C PRO A 134 24.19 9.37 -8.69
N GLY A 135 25.22 8.90 -7.95
CA GLY A 135 26.44 9.67 -7.69
C GLY A 135 26.33 10.71 -6.56
N LEU A 136 25.18 10.83 -5.92
CA LEU A 136 25.04 11.58 -4.68
C LEU A 136 25.42 10.66 -3.52
N GLY A 137 26.49 10.99 -2.80
CA GLY A 137 26.90 10.27 -1.59
C GLY A 137 25.92 10.49 -0.42
N LYS A 138 26.46 10.59 0.81
CA LYS A 138 25.63 10.92 1.97
C LYS A 138 24.95 12.28 1.77
N LEU A 139 23.62 12.32 1.78
CA LEU A 139 22.85 13.54 1.52
C LEU A 139 22.40 14.15 2.84
N THR A 140 22.35 15.49 2.88
CA THR A 140 21.65 16.20 3.94
C THR A 140 20.12 16.04 3.78
N LEU A 141 19.34 16.25 4.85
CA LEU A 141 17.88 16.20 4.79
C LEU A 141 17.32 17.19 3.75
N ASN A 142 17.88 18.41 3.69
CA ASN A 142 17.45 19.41 2.72
C ASN A 142 17.70 18.96 1.27
N GLU A 143 18.80 18.24 1.02
CA GLU A 143 19.06 17.69 -0.31
C GLU A 143 18.14 16.52 -0.64
N ILE A 144 17.82 15.67 0.34
CA ILE A 144 16.81 14.62 0.17
C ILE A 144 15.47 15.25 -0.23
N LEU A 145 15.02 16.28 0.47
CA LEU A 145 13.75 16.97 0.20
C LEU A 145 13.71 17.68 -1.15
N THR A 146 14.85 18.13 -1.68
CA THR A 146 14.90 18.94 -2.92
C THR A 146 15.36 18.16 -4.16
N LYS A 147 16.15 17.10 -3.98
CA LYS A 147 16.80 16.36 -5.08
C LYS A 147 16.31 14.92 -5.22
N ALA A 148 15.78 14.30 -4.16
CA ALA A 148 15.32 12.92 -4.22
C ALA A 148 13.83 12.83 -4.54
N ARG A 149 13.42 11.73 -5.17
CA ARG A 149 12.00 11.40 -5.34
C ARG A 149 11.50 10.72 -4.08
N VAL A 150 11.41 11.51 -3.01
CA VAL A 150 10.93 11.03 -1.70
C VAL A 150 9.41 10.94 -1.75
N TYR A 151 8.89 9.74 -1.51
CA TYR A 151 7.46 9.54 -1.46
C TYR A 151 7.07 8.80 -0.18
N PHE A 152 6.98 9.57 0.89
CA PHE A 152 6.59 9.12 2.22
C PHE A 152 5.64 10.15 2.84
N THR A 153 4.35 9.95 2.66
CA THR A 153 3.32 10.87 3.20
C THR A 153 2.57 10.31 4.40
N SER A 154 2.91 9.10 4.88
CA SER A 154 2.29 8.48 6.05
C SER A 154 3.22 7.52 6.79
N SER A 155 2.95 7.29 8.09
CA SER A 155 3.66 6.28 8.91
C SER A 155 3.59 4.87 8.30
N ILE A 156 2.48 4.53 7.64
CA ILE A 156 2.29 3.22 7.01
C ILE A 156 3.23 3.00 5.84
N ALA A 157 3.47 4.04 5.03
CA ALA A 157 4.45 3.99 3.96
C ALA A 157 5.85 3.67 4.50
N TYR A 158 6.24 4.28 5.63
CA TYR A 158 7.51 3.98 6.31
C TYR A 158 7.56 2.52 6.80
N MET A 159 6.49 2.02 7.39
CA MET A 159 6.43 0.62 7.85
C MET A 159 6.57 -0.36 6.69
N VAL A 160 5.84 -0.17 5.59
CA VAL A 160 5.95 -1.05 4.42
C VAL A 160 7.35 -0.96 3.82
N ALA A 161 7.93 0.24 3.69
CA ALA A 161 9.29 0.40 3.21
C ALA A 161 10.34 -0.30 4.09
N GLN A 162 10.19 -0.23 5.42
CA GLN A 162 11.06 -0.96 6.37
C GLN A 162 10.93 -2.47 6.17
N ALA A 163 9.71 -3.00 6.03
CA ALA A 163 9.48 -4.42 5.83
C ALA A 163 10.13 -4.93 4.55
N ILE A 164 10.06 -4.14 3.46
CA ILE A 164 10.74 -4.46 2.21
C ILE A 164 12.27 -4.36 2.39
N TYR A 165 12.75 -3.35 3.13
CA TYR A 165 14.18 -3.15 3.39
C TYR A 165 14.79 -4.32 4.18
N GLU A 166 14.06 -4.83 5.17
CA GLU A 166 14.41 -5.97 6.03
C GLU A 166 14.10 -7.34 5.43
N GLU A 167 13.59 -7.37 4.20
CA GLU A 167 13.38 -8.58 3.40
C GLU A 167 12.39 -9.56 4.06
N PHE A 168 11.27 -9.02 4.54
CA PHE A 168 10.13 -9.84 4.95
C PHE A 168 9.52 -10.59 3.75
N ASP A 169 9.13 -11.84 3.96
CA ASP A 169 8.51 -12.68 2.93
C ASP A 169 7.01 -12.39 2.79
N THR A 170 6.38 -11.95 3.87
CA THR A 170 4.94 -11.64 3.91
C THR A 170 4.66 -10.37 4.70
N ILE A 171 3.84 -9.49 4.12
CA ILE A 171 3.29 -8.30 4.78
C ILE A 171 1.78 -8.48 4.87
N VAL A 172 1.24 -8.35 6.08
CA VAL A 172 -0.20 -8.33 6.34
C VAL A 172 -0.61 -6.92 6.75
N ILE A 173 -1.52 -6.30 6.01
CA ILE A 173 -2.15 -5.02 6.38
C ILE A 173 -3.48 -5.34 7.05
N HIS A 174 -3.59 -5.02 8.35
CA HIS A 174 -4.78 -5.32 9.14
C HIS A 174 -5.53 -4.04 9.50
N ARG A 175 -6.79 -3.97 9.03
CA ARG A 175 -7.81 -2.94 9.26
C ARG A 175 -7.33 -1.52 9.06
N MET A 176 -6.65 -1.25 7.93
CA MET A 176 -6.26 0.11 7.59
C MET A 176 -7.47 0.89 7.08
N GLN A 177 -8.14 1.58 8.00
CA GLN A 177 -9.27 2.43 7.71
C GLN A 177 -8.82 3.87 7.49
N VAL A 178 -8.66 4.25 6.22
CA VAL A 178 -8.49 5.65 5.83
C VAL A 178 -9.82 6.13 5.26
N ASN A 179 -10.46 7.10 5.90
CA ASN A 179 -11.79 7.59 5.49
C ASN A 179 -11.70 8.20 4.08
N PRO A 180 -12.41 7.67 3.06
CA PRO A 180 -12.34 8.14 1.67
C PRO A 180 -12.61 9.65 1.47
N HIS A 181 -13.30 10.29 2.42
CA HIS A 181 -13.63 11.70 2.37
C HIS A 181 -12.72 12.58 3.23
N SER A 182 -11.61 12.03 3.74
CA SER A 182 -10.66 12.76 4.57
C SER A 182 -9.49 13.31 3.75
N MET A 183 -8.90 14.41 4.24
CA MET A 183 -7.63 14.93 3.71
C MET A 183 -6.49 13.90 3.85
N GLU A 184 -6.55 13.03 4.86
CA GLU A 184 -5.61 11.93 5.04
C GLU A 184 -5.68 10.95 3.87
N TYR A 185 -6.88 10.53 3.44
CA TYR A 185 -7.05 9.66 2.28
C TYR A 185 -6.47 10.27 1.01
N LEU A 186 -6.89 11.49 0.69
CA LEU A 186 -6.46 12.17 -0.54
C LEU A 186 -4.95 12.45 -0.56
N GLY A 187 -4.37 12.80 0.59
CA GLY A 187 -2.95 13.13 0.70
C GLY A 187 -2.02 11.91 0.89
N GLN A 188 -2.53 10.81 1.44
CA GLN A 188 -1.67 9.72 1.92
C GLN A 188 -1.89 8.36 1.26
N LYS A 189 -3.10 8.05 0.76
CA LYS A 189 -3.39 6.73 0.20
C LYS A 189 -2.48 6.36 -0.97
N SER A 190 -2.28 7.30 -1.89
CA SER A 190 -1.45 7.07 -3.08
C SER A 190 0.00 6.67 -2.74
N CYS A 191 0.55 7.21 -1.65
CA CYS A 191 1.86 6.81 -1.14
C CYS A 191 1.84 5.41 -0.52
N GLN A 192 0.79 5.07 0.22
CA GLN A 192 0.63 3.73 0.79
C GLN A 192 0.51 2.68 -0.32
N ASP A 193 -0.36 2.91 -1.31
CA ASP A 193 -0.53 2.04 -2.47
C ASP A 193 0.77 1.89 -3.29
N PHE A 194 1.56 2.95 -3.44
CA PHE A 194 2.88 2.89 -4.07
C PHE A 194 3.81 1.90 -3.36
N TRP A 195 3.94 1.98 -2.03
CA TRP A 195 4.82 1.07 -1.29
C TRP A 195 4.31 -0.36 -1.25
N LEU A 196 2.98 -0.57 -1.24
CA LEU A 196 2.38 -1.89 -1.39
C LEU A 196 2.67 -2.49 -2.77
N GLY A 197 2.56 -1.68 -3.83
CA GLY A 197 2.97 -2.06 -5.18
C GLY A 197 4.46 -2.42 -5.26
N MET A 198 5.32 -1.66 -4.58
CA MET A 198 6.76 -1.95 -4.47
C MET A 198 7.02 -3.29 -3.78
N ALA A 199 6.26 -3.64 -2.73
CA ALA A 199 6.35 -4.93 -2.06
C ALA A 199 5.98 -6.08 -3.00
N ILE A 200 4.85 -5.97 -3.71
CA ILE A 200 4.40 -6.97 -4.69
C ILE A 200 5.46 -7.14 -5.80
N GLY A 201 5.99 -6.04 -6.33
CA GLY A 201 7.02 -6.06 -7.37
C GLY A 201 8.34 -6.71 -6.93
N ARG A 202 8.57 -6.85 -5.62
CA ARG A 202 9.71 -7.56 -5.03
C ARG A 202 9.43 -9.03 -4.72
N GLY A 203 8.23 -9.52 -5.04
CA GLY A 203 7.81 -10.89 -4.72
C GLY A 203 7.42 -11.10 -3.26
N ILE A 204 7.23 -10.03 -2.48
CA ILE A 204 6.74 -10.13 -1.10
C ILE A 204 5.24 -10.43 -1.16
N ARG A 205 4.80 -11.45 -0.41
CA ARG A 205 3.39 -11.79 -0.33
C ARG A 205 2.65 -10.69 0.44
N LEU A 206 1.67 -10.07 -0.22
CA LEU A 206 0.82 -9.07 0.40
C LEU A 206 -0.54 -9.67 0.75
N MET A 207 -0.98 -9.47 2.00
CA MET A 207 -2.33 -9.80 2.46
C MET A 207 -2.95 -8.54 3.06
N ILE A 208 -4.15 -8.17 2.61
CA ILE A 208 -4.87 -6.99 3.09
C ILE A 208 -6.20 -7.48 3.66
N SER A 209 -6.56 -7.04 4.85
CA SER A 209 -7.87 -7.39 5.44
C SER A 209 -9.02 -6.76 4.63
N GLU A 210 -10.16 -7.45 4.58
CA GLU A 210 -11.32 -7.03 3.77
C GLU A 210 -11.89 -5.66 4.17
N ASP A 211 -11.66 -5.24 5.41
CA ASP A 211 -12.09 -3.96 5.97
C ASP A 211 -11.05 -2.83 5.83
N SER A 212 -10.00 -3.04 5.05
CA SER A 212 -9.03 -2.01 4.68
C SER A 212 -9.43 -1.29 3.40
N TYR A 213 -9.23 0.03 3.36
CA TYR A 213 -9.43 0.84 2.14
C TYR A 213 -8.20 0.88 1.21
N LEU A 214 -7.11 0.18 1.54
CA LEU A 214 -5.89 0.19 0.73
C LEU A 214 -5.95 -0.78 -0.44
N CYS A 215 -5.35 -0.38 -1.57
CA CYS A 215 -5.40 -1.11 -2.84
C CYS A 215 -6.82 -1.46 -3.32
N GLY A 216 -7.85 -0.85 -2.69
CA GLY A 216 -9.22 -0.88 -3.13
C GLY A 216 -9.51 0.34 -4.01
N PRO A 217 -10.48 0.20 -4.94
CA PRO A 217 -11.15 1.35 -5.54
C PRO A 217 -11.90 2.13 -4.45
N ASP A 218 -12.39 3.33 -4.77
CA ASP A 218 -13.34 3.98 -3.88
C ASP A 218 -14.52 3.04 -3.59
N PRO A 219 -15.17 3.12 -2.41
CA PRO A 219 -16.16 2.13 -1.95
C PRO A 219 -17.30 1.82 -2.92
N TRP A 220 -17.53 2.70 -3.90
CA TRP A 220 -18.58 2.61 -4.90
C TRP A 220 -18.06 2.28 -6.31
N GLU A 221 -16.75 2.10 -6.50
CA GLU A 221 -16.16 1.77 -7.78
C GLU A 221 -15.71 0.29 -7.83
N PRO A 222 -15.91 -0.38 -8.96
CA PRO A 222 -15.40 -1.73 -9.17
C PRO A 222 -13.89 -1.71 -9.45
N GLY A 223 -13.16 -2.69 -8.92
CA GLY A 223 -11.69 -2.77 -9.03
C GLY A 223 -11.13 -3.09 -10.44
N LEU A 224 -11.99 -3.15 -11.46
CA LEU A 224 -11.60 -3.44 -12.84
C LEU A 224 -12.11 -2.35 -13.78
N TYR A 225 -11.33 -1.27 -13.90
CA TYR A 225 -11.62 -0.19 -14.82
C TYR A 225 -11.78 -0.73 -16.25
N GLY A 226 -12.88 -0.38 -16.91
CA GLY A 226 -13.20 -0.80 -18.28
C GLY A 226 -13.81 -2.21 -18.42
N TYR A 227 -13.88 -3.02 -17.35
CA TYR A 227 -14.46 -4.37 -17.39
C TYR A 227 -15.73 -4.53 -16.55
N VAL A 228 -16.16 -3.46 -15.89
CA VAL A 228 -17.54 -3.35 -15.45
C VAL A 228 -18.38 -3.26 -16.71
N ASN A 229 -19.15 -4.30 -17.01
CA ASN A 229 -20.12 -4.28 -18.10
C ASN A 229 -20.86 -2.93 -18.10
N GLN A 230 -21.08 -2.33 -19.27
CA GLN A 230 -21.84 -1.08 -19.38
C GLN A 230 -23.25 -1.19 -18.75
N HIS A 231 -23.80 -2.41 -18.60
CA HIS A 231 -25.03 -2.68 -17.83
C HIS A 231 -24.88 -2.52 -16.31
N ALA A 232 -23.67 -2.65 -15.78
CA ALA A 232 -23.37 -2.31 -14.39
C ALA A 232 -23.26 -0.80 -14.18
N ILE A 233 -22.97 -0.01 -15.22
CA ILE A 233 -23.06 1.46 -15.15
C ILE A 233 -24.51 1.86 -14.89
N GLU A 234 -25.49 1.25 -15.58
CA GLU A 234 -26.91 1.49 -15.28
C GLU A 234 -27.29 1.11 -13.85
N ALA A 235 -26.73 0.02 -13.32
CA ALA A 235 -26.93 -0.39 -11.93
C ALA A 235 -26.23 0.55 -10.93
N ILE A 236 -25.02 1.00 -11.22
CA ILE A 236 -24.25 1.94 -10.40
C ILE A 236 -24.91 3.32 -10.42
N ASP A 237 -25.37 3.79 -11.58
CA ASP A 237 -26.12 5.03 -11.73
C ASP A 237 -27.47 4.96 -11.03
N TRP A 238 -28.14 3.80 -11.07
CA TRP A 238 -29.34 3.56 -10.28
C TRP A 238 -29.07 3.58 -8.77
N ILE A 239 -27.98 2.94 -8.31
CA ILE A 239 -27.57 2.96 -6.89
C ILE A 239 -27.21 4.40 -6.47
N ARG A 240 -26.45 5.14 -7.28
CA ARG A 240 -26.07 6.53 -7.03
C ARG A 240 -27.28 7.46 -7.02
N GLY A 241 -28.19 7.30 -7.99
CA GLY A 241 -29.45 8.04 -8.06
C GLY A 241 -30.32 7.81 -6.82
N ASN A 242 -30.43 6.56 -6.36
CA ASN A 242 -31.16 6.23 -5.14
C ASN A 242 -30.51 6.76 -3.86
N ALA A 243 -29.19 6.69 -3.75
CA ALA A 243 -28.47 7.23 -2.59
C ALA A 243 -28.66 8.75 -2.48
N VAL A 244 -28.54 9.47 -3.60
CA VAL A 244 -28.79 10.93 -3.66
C VAL A 244 -30.25 11.24 -3.33
N ALA A 245 -31.20 10.48 -3.88
CA ALA A 245 -32.63 10.66 -3.62
C ALA A 245 -33.00 10.48 -2.15
N GLN A 246 -32.40 9.47 -1.48
CA GLN A 246 -32.59 9.23 -0.05
C GLN A 246 -32.03 10.36 0.82
N VAL A 247 -30.84 10.85 0.51
CA VAL A 247 -30.21 11.97 1.24
C VAL A 247 -31.02 13.25 1.08
N LEU A 248 -31.48 13.53 -0.13
CA LEU A 248 -32.22 14.75 -0.45
C LEU A 248 -33.73 14.65 -0.19
N ARG A 249 -34.23 13.47 0.23
CA ARG A 249 -35.66 13.16 0.44
C ARG A 249 -36.55 13.54 -0.74
N ILE A 250 -36.03 13.36 -1.95
CA ILE A 250 -36.75 13.60 -3.20
C ILE A 250 -37.20 12.24 -3.73
N ASP A 251 -38.48 12.13 -4.10
CA ASP A 251 -38.99 10.99 -4.86
C ASP A 251 -38.31 11.01 -6.23
N HIS A 252 -37.37 10.11 -6.47
CA HIS A 252 -36.59 10.15 -7.71
C HIS A 252 -36.74 8.88 -8.54
N LYS A 253 -37.11 9.10 -9.81
CA LYS A 253 -37.01 8.16 -10.92
C LYS A 253 -36.16 8.80 -12.02
N PHE A 254 -34.91 9.13 -11.71
CA PHE A 254 -33.99 9.66 -12.71
C PHE A 254 -33.12 8.55 -13.26
N SER A 255 -33.08 8.47 -14.59
CA SER A 255 -32.29 7.51 -15.33
C SER A 255 -31.42 8.30 -16.30
N TRP A 256 -30.12 8.40 -16.02
CA TRP A 256 -29.17 9.13 -16.87
C TRP A 256 -29.23 8.70 -18.35
N SER A 257 -29.51 7.42 -18.62
CA SER A 257 -29.70 6.87 -19.98
C SER A 257 -30.99 7.30 -20.70
N LYS A 258 -31.96 7.88 -19.99
CA LYS A 258 -33.28 8.26 -20.54
C LYS A 258 -33.57 9.77 -20.46
N ASP A 259 -32.96 10.45 -19.50
CA ASP A 259 -33.26 11.85 -19.18
C ASP A 259 -32.18 12.83 -19.67
N LEU A 260 -31.09 12.33 -20.28
CA LEU A 260 -30.14 13.20 -20.97
C LEU A 260 -30.70 13.66 -22.33
N PRO A 261 -30.49 14.94 -22.72
CA PRO A 261 -30.78 15.40 -24.07
C PRO A 261 -30.07 14.50 -25.10
N PRO A 262 -30.73 14.13 -26.22
CA PRO A 262 -30.15 13.27 -27.26
C PRO A 262 -28.78 13.76 -27.79
N GLU A 263 -28.51 15.04 -27.62
CA GLU A 263 -27.35 15.78 -28.11
C GLU A 263 -26.04 15.45 -27.36
N THR A 264 -26.14 14.73 -26.23
CA THR A 264 -24.99 14.39 -25.37
C THR A 264 -24.43 12.98 -25.59
N ILE A 265 -25.08 12.16 -26.42
CA ILE A 265 -24.54 10.84 -26.82
C ILE A 265 -23.78 11.02 -28.14
N MET A 266 -22.49 11.34 -28.04
CA MET A 266 -21.61 11.31 -29.20
C MET A 266 -21.44 9.87 -29.68
N GLY A 267 -21.83 9.61 -30.93
CA GLY A 267 -21.42 8.44 -31.69
C GLY A 267 -22.57 7.72 -32.39
N ASP A 268 -23.04 8.29 -33.51
CA ASP A 268 -23.79 7.53 -34.50
C ASP A 268 -22.89 6.43 -35.09
N GLY A 269 -23.07 5.19 -34.63
CA GLY A 269 -22.39 4.05 -35.22
C GLY A 269 -22.69 2.75 -34.49
N GLU A 270 -23.40 1.86 -35.18
CA GLU A 270 -23.63 0.45 -34.85
C GLU A 270 -24.77 0.14 -33.86
N LYS A 271 -26.00 0.28 -34.39
CA LYS A 271 -27.09 -0.65 -34.08
C LYS A 271 -26.92 -1.87 -34.96
N ASP A 272 -26.37 -2.95 -34.42
CA ASP A 272 -26.76 -4.34 -34.67
C ASP A 272 -25.71 -5.26 -34.03
N ILE A 273 -26.14 -6.46 -33.64
CA ILE A 273 -25.42 -7.53 -32.91
C ILE A 273 -25.70 -7.55 -31.40
N LEU A 274 -26.78 -8.23 -31.03
CA LEU A 274 -26.85 -9.02 -29.81
C LEU A 274 -27.04 -10.49 -30.22
N PRO A 275 -26.12 -11.42 -29.91
CA PRO A 275 -26.48 -12.82 -29.83
C PRO A 275 -27.06 -13.11 -28.44
N GLU A 276 -28.20 -13.80 -28.40
CA GLU A 276 -28.74 -14.41 -27.20
C GLU A 276 -27.70 -15.34 -26.55
N LEU A 277 -27.20 -14.97 -25.37
CA LEU A 277 -26.48 -15.87 -24.48
C LEU A 277 -27.44 -16.35 -23.40
N SER A 278 -27.99 -17.56 -23.59
CA SER A 278 -28.78 -18.24 -22.57
C SER A 278 -27.88 -18.69 -21.42
N LEU A 279 -28.09 -18.13 -20.23
CA LEU A 279 -27.47 -18.57 -18.97
C LEU A 279 -28.10 -19.88 -18.48
N LYS A 280 -27.78 -21.00 -19.14
CA LYS A 280 -28.01 -22.34 -18.58
C LYS A 280 -26.69 -23.10 -18.48
N GLY A 281 -26.17 -23.18 -17.26
CA GLY A 281 -25.15 -24.15 -16.87
C GLY A 281 -23.76 -23.57 -16.64
N LEU A 282 -23.58 -22.81 -15.55
CA LEU A 282 -22.25 -22.63 -14.95
C LEU A 282 -22.15 -23.51 -13.70
N VAL A 283 -21.59 -24.71 -13.87
CA VAL A 283 -21.02 -25.48 -12.77
C VAL A 283 -19.55 -25.08 -12.69
N LEU A 284 -19.18 -24.33 -11.66
CA LEU A 284 -17.78 -24.03 -11.36
C LEU A 284 -17.10 -25.33 -10.87
N ARG A 285 -16.35 -25.99 -11.76
CA ARG A 285 -15.27 -26.89 -11.37
C ARG A 285 -13.95 -26.20 -11.65
N SER A 286 -13.24 -25.88 -10.58
CA SER A 286 -11.82 -25.52 -10.61
C SER A 286 -11.01 -26.75 -11.00
N THR A 287 -10.34 -26.70 -12.15
CA THR A 287 -9.16 -27.51 -12.41
C THR A 287 -8.08 -26.63 -13.03
N TYR A 288 -7.10 -26.28 -12.19
CA TYR A 288 -5.82 -25.74 -12.60
C TYR A 288 -5.09 -26.77 -13.49
N ASN A 289 -4.63 -26.33 -14.66
CA ASN A 289 -3.79 -27.12 -15.57
C ASN A 289 -2.64 -26.23 -16.09
N PRO A 290 -1.38 -26.44 -15.67
CA PRO A 290 -0.24 -25.69 -16.18
C PRO A 290 0.42 -26.47 -17.31
N ALA A 291 -0.02 -26.24 -18.53
CA ALA A 291 0.74 -26.61 -19.72
C ALA A 291 0.32 -25.69 -20.85
N ILE A 292 1.21 -24.77 -21.23
CA ILE A 292 1.52 -24.38 -22.61
C ILE A 292 2.82 -23.56 -22.52
N GLU A 293 3.89 -24.16 -23.01
CA GLU A 293 5.08 -23.46 -23.51
C GLU A 293 4.70 -22.70 -24.77
N THR A 294 5.17 -21.46 -24.92
CA THR A 294 5.49 -20.91 -26.24
C THR A 294 6.72 -20.02 -26.12
N THR A 295 7.79 -20.50 -26.74
CA THR A 295 8.89 -19.75 -27.34
C THR A 295 8.36 -18.73 -28.34
N GLU A 296 8.91 -17.52 -28.39
CA GLU A 296 9.64 -17.00 -29.56
C GLU A 296 10.17 -15.58 -29.34
N ASP A 297 11.44 -15.43 -29.74
CA ASP A 297 12.17 -14.19 -29.95
C ASP A 297 11.56 -13.38 -31.10
N GLU A 298 11.53 -12.05 -30.99
CA GLU A 298 11.76 -11.19 -32.17
C GLU A 298 12.27 -9.77 -31.84
N LYS A 299 13.58 -9.60 -32.11
CA LYS A 299 14.26 -8.46 -32.77
C LYS A 299 13.78 -7.03 -32.50
N TRP A 300 14.53 -6.31 -31.67
CA TRP A 300 14.64 -4.84 -31.72
C TRP A 300 15.92 -4.43 -32.44
N SER A 301 15.81 -3.96 -33.69
CA SER A 301 16.93 -3.38 -34.45
C SER A 301 16.67 -1.92 -34.82
N ALA A 302 17.56 -1.07 -34.28
CA ALA A 302 18.16 0.13 -34.86
C ALA A 302 17.29 1.20 -35.55
N SER A 303 17.25 2.39 -34.94
CA SER A 303 17.18 3.68 -35.64
C SER A 303 17.88 4.78 -34.83
N ALA A 304 19.22 4.73 -34.80
CA ALA A 304 20.03 5.88 -34.40
C ALA A 304 20.16 6.82 -35.60
N GLY A 305 19.33 7.87 -35.61
CA GLY A 305 19.42 8.96 -36.58
C GLY A 305 20.66 9.82 -36.34
N GLN A 306 21.49 9.95 -37.37
CA GLN A 306 22.61 10.87 -37.46
C GLN A 306 22.10 12.32 -37.53
N THR A 307 22.54 13.18 -36.62
CA THR A 307 22.47 14.64 -36.78
C THR A 307 23.78 15.15 -37.36
N GLN A 308 23.72 15.72 -38.57
CA GLN A 308 24.82 16.50 -39.16
C GLN A 308 24.88 17.90 -38.53
N PRO A 309 26.08 18.48 -38.33
CA PRO A 309 26.21 19.85 -37.90
C PRO A 309 26.05 20.82 -39.08
N GLN A 310 25.14 21.79 -38.93
CA GLN A 310 25.06 22.95 -39.83
C GLN A 310 26.13 23.97 -39.45
N SER A 311 26.99 24.28 -40.41
CA SER A 311 27.89 25.43 -40.41
C SER A 311 27.15 26.67 -40.87
N SER A 312 27.08 27.72 -40.05
CA SER A 312 26.78 29.08 -40.48
C SER A 312 27.97 29.99 -40.16
N GLY A 313 28.61 30.46 -41.22
CA GLY A 313 29.53 31.60 -41.19
C GLY A 313 28.80 32.90 -41.54
N ASN A 314 29.58 34.00 -41.46
CA ASN A 314 29.28 35.42 -41.76
C ASN A 314 28.50 36.16 -40.65
N THR A 315 28.82 37.39 -40.25
CA THR A 315 29.75 38.44 -40.75
C THR A 315 29.76 39.54 -39.68
N GLN A 316 30.92 40.10 -39.32
CA GLN A 316 30.99 41.42 -38.71
C GLN A 316 32.11 42.23 -39.35
N GLY A 317 31.70 43.34 -39.95
CA GLY A 317 32.55 44.42 -40.43
C GLY A 317 31.72 45.69 -40.44
N ALA A 318 31.93 46.54 -39.44
CA ALA A 318 31.76 48.00 -39.39
C ALA A 318 32.17 48.47 -38.00
#